data_AF-A0A7X6ZZN5-F1
#
_entry.id   AF-A0A7X6ZZN5-F1
#
_cell.length_a   1.000
_cell.length_b   1.000
_cell.length_c   1.000
_cell.angle_alpha   90.00
_cell.angle_beta   90.00
_cell.angle_gamma   90.00
#
_symmetry.space_group_name_H-M   'P 1'
#
loop_
_entity.id
_entity.type
_entity.pdbx_description
1 polymer ?
#
loop_
_entity_poly.entity_id
_entity_poly.type
_entity_poly.pdbx_seq_one_letter_code
_entity_poly.pdbx_strand_id
1 'polypeptide(L)'
;MFKKYDKLIWKYIHLYNVPFYEQEDFHQEGKIILYQAITHFNEEKGKTLTKYFELILKRKFWRLIKEIPNYNILDDINMFGNYEEEKTIYLEEDFKSDIEKYVFATYFLENQSVSKIEKETNYQKKQIYNAIYRIKEK
;
A
#
# COMPACT_ATOMS: atom_id res chain seq x y z
N MET A 1 -22.98 32.57 14.47
CA MET A 1 -21.83 32.13 15.28
C MET A 1 -20.80 31.35 14.46
N PHE A 2 -21.21 30.31 13.72
CA PHE A 2 -20.31 29.43 12.95
C PHE A 2 -19.43 30.12 11.90
N LYS A 3 -19.98 31.05 11.08
CA LYS A 3 -19.20 31.74 10.02
C LYS A 3 -17.96 32.49 10.52
N LYS A 4 -17.97 33.01 11.76
CA LYS A 4 -16.82 33.71 12.36
C LYS A 4 -15.68 32.73 12.66
N TYR A 5 -16.02 31.62 13.31
CA TYR A 5 -15.06 30.60 13.71
C TYR A 5 -14.57 29.78 12.52
N ASP A 6 -15.42 29.60 11.50
CA ASP A 6 -15.06 29.00 10.23
C ASP A 6 -13.92 29.76 9.53
N LYS A 7 -14.05 31.09 9.41
CA LYS A 7 -12.97 31.96 8.91
C LYS A 7 -11.71 31.90 9.76
N LEU A 8 -11.85 31.76 11.09
CA LEU A 8 -10.72 31.64 12.00
C LEU A 8 -9.97 30.32 11.81
N ILE A 9 -10.69 29.21 11.62
CA ILE A 9 -10.10 27.90 11.32
C ILE A 9 -9.28 27.99 10.04
N TRP A 10 -9.89 28.49 8.95
CA TRP A 10 -9.19 28.70 7.67
C TRP A 10 -7.97 29.61 7.79
N LYS A 11 -8.07 30.70 8.55
CA LYS A 11 -6.93 31.57 8.85
C LYS A 11 -5.76 30.77 9.45
N TYR A 12 -6.01 29.87 10.40
CA TYR A 12 -4.94 29.07 11.02
C TYR A 12 -4.41 27.96 10.11
N ILE A 13 -5.27 27.34 9.29
CA ILE A 13 -4.84 26.36 8.27
C ILE A 13 -3.83 27.00 7.32
N HIS A 14 -4.14 28.19 6.82
CA HIS A 14 -3.22 28.92 5.93
C HIS A 14 -1.98 29.44 6.67
N LEU A 15 -2.12 29.93 7.91
CA LEU A 15 -0.98 30.41 8.71
C LEU A 15 0.06 29.32 8.98
N TYR A 16 -0.38 28.06 9.08
CA TYR A 16 0.49 26.91 9.31
C TYR A 16 0.95 26.21 8.03
N ASN A 17 0.66 26.78 6.86
CA ASN A 17 1.05 26.22 5.57
C ASN A 17 0.64 24.75 5.40
N VAL A 18 -0.56 24.39 5.88
CA VAL A 18 -1.09 23.02 5.75
C VAL A 18 -1.18 22.66 4.26
N PRO A 19 -0.63 21.50 3.82
CA PRO A 19 -0.69 21.05 2.43
C PRO A 19 -2.12 21.00 1.91
N PHE A 20 -2.34 21.37 0.65
CA PHE A 20 -3.69 21.49 0.07
C PHE A 20 -4.55 20.23 0.28
N TYR A 21 -3.95 19.04 0.12
CA TYR A 21 -4.65 17.76 0.30
C TYR A 21 -5.06 17.45 1.76
N GLU A 22 -4.47 18.13 2.74
CA GLU A 22 -4.82 18.00 4.18
C GLU A 22 -5.77 19.12 4.66
N GLN A 23 -5.99 20.17 3.86
CA GLN A 23 -6.69 21.37 4.35
C GLN A 23 -8.15 21.09 4.73
N GLU A 24 -8.85 20.22 3.99
CA GLU A 24 -10.22 19.85 4.30
C GLU A 24 -10.32 19.07 5.62
N ASP A 25 -9.40 18.14 5.86
CA ASP A 25 -9.36 17.34 7.10
C ASP A 25 -9.07 18.24 8.31
N PHE A 26 -8.11 19.15 8.18
CA PHE A 26 -7.86 20.16 9.22
C PHE A 26 -9.08 21.06 9.46
N HIS A 27 -9.83 21.41 8.42
CA HIS A 27 -11.05 22.21 8.56
C HIS A 27 -12.13 21.48 9.35
N GLN A 28 -12.34 20.19 9.06
CA GLN A 28 -13.31 19.36 9.78
C GLN A 28 -12.89 19.14 11.23
N GLU A 29 -11.62 18.85 11.48
CA GLU A 29 -11.06 18.77 12.83
C GLU A 29 -11.23 20.09 13.59
N GLY A 30 -11.03 21.23 12.93
CA GLY A 30 -11.31 22.54 13.49
C GLY A 30 -12.76 22.72 13.94
N LYS A 31 -13.73 22.21 13.18
CA LYS A 31 -15.16 22.24 13.55
C LYS A 31 -15.47 21.32 14.73
N ILE A 32 -14.86 20.14 14.80
CA ILE A 32 -15.01 19.22 15.94
C ILE A 32 -14.50 19.90 17.21
N ILE A 33 -13.32 20.53 17.16
CA ILE A 33 -12.77 21.28 18.28
C ILE A 33 -13.65 22.47 18.66
N LEU A 34 -14.30 23.14 17.69
CA LEU A 34 -15.24 24.22 17.97
C LEU A 34 -16.45 23.72 18.75
N TYR A 35 -17.02 22.58 18.35
CA TYR A 35 -18.13 21.95 19.08
C TYR A 35 -17.72 21.57 20.51
N GLN A 36 -16.52 21.00 20.68
CA GLN A 36 -15.96 20.71 22.00
C GLN A 36 -15.75 21.97 22.83
N ALA A 37 -15.29 23.05 22.21
CA ALA A 37 -15.11 24.34 22.88
C ALA A 37 -16.43 24.86 23.42
N ILE A 38 -17.49 24.83 22.61
CA ILE A 38 -18.82 25.32 23.00
C ILE A 38 -19.39 24.49 24.15
N THR A 39 -19.19 23.17 24.14
CA THR A 39 -19.74 22.26 25.17
C THR A 39 -19.01 22.31 26.50
N HIS A 40 -17.69 22.56 26.50
CA HIS A 40 -16.84 22.49 27.71
C HIS A 40 -16.39 23.85 28.23
N PHE A 41 -16.79 24.95 27.59
CA PHE A 41 -16.39 26.28 28.01
C PHE A 41 -17.01 26.65 29.36
N ASN A 42 -16.17 27.04 30.32
CA ASN A 42 -16.59 27.59 31.60
C ASN A 42 -16.17 29.07 31.68
N GLU A 43 -17.17 29.95 31.78
CA GLU A 43 -17.01 31.40 31.85
C GLU A 43 -16.38 31.90 33.16
N GLU A 44 -16.52 31.15 34.26
CA GLU A 44 -15.94 31.46 35.57
C GLU A 44 -14.40 31.51 35.52
N LYS A 45 -13.78 30.89 34.51
CA LYS A 45 -12.32 30.92 34.29
C LYS A 45 -11.81 32.24 33.72
N GLY A 46 -12.67 33.25 33.52
CA GLY A 46 -12.29 34.61 33.13
C GLY A 46 -11.69 34.75 31.72
N LYS A 47 -11.92 33.76 30.84
CA LYS A 47 -11.46 33.79 29.44
C LYS A 47 -12.66 33.83 28.51
N THR A 48 -12.51 34.47 27.34
CA THR A 48 -13.54 34.41 26.31
C THR A 48 -13.53 33.05 25.61
N LEU A 49 -14.70 32.58 25.15
CA LEU A 49 -14.82 31.36 24.34
C LEU A 49 -13.84 31.38 23.15
N THR A 50 -13.66 32.54 22.52
CA THR A 50 -12.74 32.70 21.38
C THR A 50 -11.30 32.39 21.78
N LYS A 51 -10.82 32.94 22.91
CA LYS A 51 -9.45 32.66 23.40
C LYS A 51 -9.28 31.20 23.83
N TYR A 52 -10.30 30.61 24.43
CA TYR A 52 -10.29 29.20 24.79
C TYR A 52 -10.22 28.31 23.54
N PHE A 53 -11.08 28.55 22.55
CA PHE A 53 -11.09 27.84 21.28
C PHE A 53 -9.77 27.97 20.54
N GLU A 54 -9.22 29.19 20.38
CA GLU A 54 -7.93 29.40 19.73
C GLU A 54 -6.81 28.57 20.38
N LEU A 55 -6.79 28.49 21.72
CA LEU A 55 -5.78 27.72 22.44
C LEU A 55 -5.83 26.24 22.09
N ILE A 56 -7.02 25.63 22.15
CA ILE A 56 -7.18 24.19 21.89
C ILE A 56 -7.05 23.86 20.39
N LEU A 57 -7.49 24.76 19.50
CA LEU A 57 -7.33 24.63 18.05
C LEU A 57 -5.84 24.58 17.67
N LYS A 58 -5.04 25.53 18.19
CA LYS A 58 -3.59 25.56 17.92
C LYS A 58 -2.90 24.29 18.38
N ARG A 59 -3.27 23.74 19.54
CA ARG A 59 -2.70 22.49 20.07
C ARG A 59 -3.06 21.29 19.19
N LYS A 60 -4.32 21.17 18.77
CA LYS A 60 -4.78 20.11 17.87
C LYS A 60 -4.04 20.19 16.53
N PHE A 61 -3.96 21.37 15.92
CA PHE A 61 -3.29 21.56 14.64
C PHE A 61 -1.80 21.25 14.72
N TRP A 62 -1.12 21.67 15.80
CA TRP A 62 0.29 21.33 16.01
C TRP A 62 0.53 19.82 16.08
N ARG A 63 -0.39 19.06 16.70
CA ARG A 63 -0.33 17.60 16.73
C ARG A 63 -0.53 17.03 15.32
N LEU A 64 -1.57 17.45 14.61
CA LEU A 64 -1.87 16.97 13.26
C LEU A 64 -0.70 17.23 12.30
N ILE A 65 -0.10 18.42 12.34
CA ILE A 65 1.05 18.75 11.47
C ILE A 65 2.22 17.78 11.69
N LYS A 66 2.45 17.35 12.93
CA LYS A 66 3.50 16.36 13.24
C LYS A 66 3.16 14.94 12.77
N GLU A 67 1.88 14.65 12.57
CA GLU A 67 1.39 13.36 12.10
C GLU A 67 1.35 13.30 10.57
N ILE A 68 1.46 14.44 9.86
CA ILE A 68 1.50 14.46 8.40
C ILE A 68 2.72 13.64 7.92
N PRO A 69 2.51 12.56 7.15
CA PRO A 69 3.60 11.77 6.62
C PRO A 69 4.43 12.61 5.64
N ASN A 70 5.75 12.59 5.82
CA ASN A 70 6.67 13.19 4.85
C ASN A 70 6.87 12.19 3.70
N TYR A 71 6.07 12.32 2.65
CA TYR A 71 6.26 11.54 1.43
C TYR A 71 7.48 12.09 0.67
N ASN A 72 8.60 11.38 0.76
CA ASN A 72 9.69 11.58 -0.18
C ASN A 72 9.26 10.94 -1.50
N ILE A 73 8.80 11.74 -2.45
CA ILE A 73 8.62 11.28 -3.83
C ILE A 73 10.04 11.01 -4.35
N LEU A 74 10.41 9.73 -4.43
CA LEU A 74 11.65 9.31 -5.06
C LEU A 74 11.41 9.41 -6.57
N ASP A 75 11.98 10.43 -7.20
CA ASP A 75 11.90 10.63 -8.67
C ASP A 75 12.67 9.55 -9.46
N ASP A 76 13.29 8.58 -8.79
CA ASP A 76 14.15 7.60 -9.43
C ASP A 76 13.32 6.46 -10.03
N ILE A 77 12.80 6.73 -11.24
CA ILE A 77 12.16 5.75 -12.14
C ILE A 77 13.10 4.54 -12.39
N ASN A 78 14.42 4.69 -12.18
CA ASN A 78 15.40 3.62 -12.32
C ASN A 78 15.37 2.57 -11.19
N MET A 79 14.53 2.72 -10.16
CA MET A 79 14.39 1.70 -9.11
C MET A 79 13.66 0.44 -9.59
N PHE A 80 12.89 0.54 -10.68
CA PHE A 80 12.51 -0.62 -11.47
C PHE A 80 13.74 -1.02 -12.28
N GLY A 81 14.64 -1.75 -11.62
CA GLY A 81 15.87 -2.26 -12.22
C GLY A 81 15.57 -2.83 -13.59
N ASN A 82 16.48 -2.59 -14.54
CA ASN A 82 16.41 -3.10 -15.90
C ASN A 82 15.74 -4.47 -15.86
N TYR A 83 14.53 -4.58 -16.42
CA TYR A 83 13.96 -5.89 -16.68
C TYR A 83 14.98 -6.54 -17.60
N GLU A 84 15.81 -7.43 -17.04
CA GLU A 84 16.58 -8.34 -17.87
C GLU A 84 15.52 -9.06 -18.68
N GLU A 85 15.45 -8.75 -19.99
CA GLU A 85 14.66 -9.55 -20.91
C GLU A 85 14.98 -11.00 -20.59
N GLU A 86 13.95 -11.80 -20.26
CA GLU A 86 14.11 -13.21 -19.98
C GLU A 86 14.95 -13.78 -21.10
N LYS A 87 16.23 -14.09 -20.80
CA LYS A 87 17.06 -14.82 -21.74
C LYS A 87 16.28 -16.09 -22.01
N THR A 88 15.77 -16.21 -23.23
CA THR A 88 15.27 -17.47 -23.74
C THR A 88 16.46 -18.41 -23.75
N ILE A 89 16.66 -19.11 -22.64
CA ILE A 89 17.54 -20.25 -22.58
C ILE A 89 16.86 -21.25 -23.50
N TYR A 90 17.32 -21.33 -24.75
CA TYR A 90 17.09 -22.50 -25.56
C TYR A 90 17.82 -23.63 -24.84
N LEU A 91 17.14 -24.28 -23.88
CA LEU A 91 17.61 -25.58 -23.43
C LEU A 91 17.42 -26.50 -24.63
N GLU A 92 18.50 -26.80 -25.33
CA GLU A 92 18.55 -28.00 -26.18
C GLU A 92 18.51 -29.20 -25.22
N GLU A 93 17.31 -29.55 -24.76
CA GLU A 93 17.15 -30.64 -23.82
C GLU A 93 17.28 -31.97 -24.55
N ASP A 94 18.37 -32.68 -24.22
CA ASP A 94 18.68 -34.03 -24.67
C ASP A 94 17.74 -35.04 -24.00
N PHE A 95 16.43 -34.92 -24.27
CA PHE A 95 15.40 -35.81 -23.75
C PHE A 95 15.52 -37.19 -24.35
N LYS A 96 15.70 -38.20 -23.49
CA LYS A 96 15.95 -39.59 -23.92
C LYS A 96 14.65 -40.32 -24.24
N SER A 97 13.50 -39.76 -23.90
CA SER A 97 12.19 -40.38 -24.07
C SER A 97 11.07 -39.36 -24.19
N ASP A 98 10.01 -39.72 -24.93
CA ASP A 98 8.82 -38.88 -25.12
C ASP A 98 8.09 -38.57 -23.80
N ILE A 99 8.22 -39.44 -22.78
CA ILE A 99 7.68 -39.15 -21.45
C ILE A 99 8.41 -37.98 -20.78
N GLU A 100 9.72 -37.84 -21.00
CA GLU A 100 10.50 -36.74 -20.41
C GLU A 100 10.08 -35.40 -21.04
N LYS A 101 9.87 -35.37 -22.37
CA LYS A 101 9.36 -34.19 -23.08
C LYS A 101 7.98 -33.76 -22.58
N TYR A 102 7.07 -34.72 -22.46
CA TYR A 102 5.70 -34.44 -22.03
C TYR A 102 5.66 -33.96 -20.57
N VAL A 103 6.40 -34.63 -19.69
CA VAL A 103 6.51 -34.23 -18.28
C VAL A 103 7.19 -32.88 -18.14
N PHE A 104 8.19 -32.56 -18.97
CA PHE A 104 8.80 -31.24 -18.97
C PHE A 104 7.78 -30.14 -19.28
N ALA A 105 7.05 -30.27 -20.39
CA ALA A 105 6.05 -29.30 -20.78
C ALA A 105 4.95 -29.14 -19.72
N THR A 106 4.37 -30.25 -19.25
CA THR A 106 3.23 -30.20 -18.33
C THR A 106 3.61 -29.84 -16.90
N TYR A 107 4.69 -30.41 -16.35
CA TYR A 107 5.08 -30.19 -14.95
C TYR A 107 5.93 -28.93 -14.77
N PHE A 108 6.89 -28.65 -15.66
CA PHE A 108 7.82 -27.53 -15.48
C PHE A 108 7.36 -26.24 -16.17
N LEU A 109 6.78 -26.31 -17.37
CA LEU A 109 6.30 -25.11 -18.08
C LEU A 109 4.87 -24.73 -17.66
N GLU A 110 3.96 -25.70 -17.61
CA GLU A 110 2.54 -25.44 -17.28
C GLU A 110 2.22 -25.58 -15.79
N ASN A 111 3.20 -25.96 -14.96
CA ASN A 111 3.07 -26.11 -13.51
C ASN A 111 1.91 -27.02 -13.06
N GLN A 112 1.63 -28.07 -13.83
CA GLN A 112 0.57 -29.03 -13.52
C GLN A 112 0.99 -30.02 -12.42
N SER A 113 0.05 -30.39 -11.55
CA SER A 113 0.31 -31.41 -10.52
C SER A 113 0.49 -32.81 -11.12
N VAL A 114 1.35 -33.63 -10.50
CA VAL A 114 1.56 -35.04 -10.90
C VAL A 114 0.26 -35.84 -10.94
N SER A 115 -0.68 -35.56 -10.02
CA SER A 115 -1.99 -36.20 -9.99
C SER A 115 -2.89 -35.81 -11.18
N LYS A 116 -2.69 -34.63 -11.77
CA LYS A 116 -3.39 -34.18 -12.98
C LYS A 116 -2.77 -34.85 -14.21
N ILE A 117 -1.44 -34.87 -14.28
CA ILE A 117 -0.68 -35.53 -15.35
C ILE A 117 -1.02 -37.03 -15.43
N GLU A 118 -1.14 -37.73 -14.29
CA GLU A 118 -1.56 -39.15 -14.27
C GLU A 118 -2.99 -39.36 -14.79
N LYS A 119 -3.90 -38.41 -14.60
CA LYS A 119 -5.28 -38.54 -15.08
C LYS A 119 -5.40 -38.27 -16.58
N GLU A 120 -4.57 -37.38 -17.09
CA GLU A 120 -4.58 -36.96 -18.50
C GLU A 120 -3.71 -37.85 -19.38
N THR A 121 -2.88 -38.69 -18.78
CA THR A 121 -2.00 -39.65 -19.47
C THR A 121 -2.26 -41.08 -19.04
N ASN A 122 -1.69 -42.05 -19.76
CA ASN A 122 -1.69 -43.45 -19.36
C ASN A 122 -0.48 -43.81 -18.48
N TYR A 123 0.25 -42.81 -17.96
CA TYR A 123 1.46 -43.02 -17.16
C TYR A 123 1.14 -43.05 -15.68
N GLN A 124 1.71 -44.01 -14.96
CA GLN A 124 1.56 -44.10 -13.51
C GLN A 124 2.35 -43.00 -12.80
N LYS A 125 1.89 -42.54 -11.63
CA LYS A 125 2.63 -41.58 -10.77
C LYS A 125 4.12 -41.88 -10.67
N LYS A 126 4.50 -43.14 -10.47
CA LYS A 126 5.91 -43.55 -10.32
C LYS A 126 6.74 -43.24 -11.57
N GLN A 127 6.17 -43.41 -12.77
CA GLN A 127 6.84 -43.10 -14.03
C GLN A 127 7.04 -41.59 -14.19
N ILE A 128 6.03 -40.79 -13.81
CA ILE A 128 6.09 -39.33 -13.85
C ILE A 128 7.15 -38.81 -12.88
N TYR A 129 7.20 -39.30 -11.64
CA TYR A 129 8.26 -38.91 -10.69
C TYR A 129 9.66 -39.29 -11.16
N ASN A 130 9.83 -40.47 -11.76
CA ASN A 130 11.11 -40.87 -12.32
C ASN A 130 11.52 -39.96 -13.48
N ALA A 131 10.57 -39.54 -14.33
CA ALA A 131 10.84 -38.57 -15.39
C ALA A 131 11.24 -37.20 -14.81
N ILE A 132 10.50 -36.67 -13.83
CA ILE A 132 10.85 -35.42 -13.14
C ILE A 132 12.26 -35.49 -12.55
N TYR A 133 12.63 -36.60 -11.91
CA TYR A 133 13.96 -36.80 -11.35
C TYR A 133 15.05 -36.71 -12.43
N ARG A 134 14.88 -37.45 -13.54
CA ARG A 134 15.85 -37.45 -14.66
C ARG A 134 15.98 -36.10 -15.33
N ILE A 135 14.89 -35.35 -15.42
CA ILE A 135 14.89 -33.99 -15.98
C ILE A 135 15.69 -33.05 -15.05
N LYS A 136 15.52 -33.16 -13.73
CA LYS A 136 16.24 -32.31 -12.75
C LYS A 136 17.73 -32.61 -12.61
N GLU A 137 18.17 -33.83 -12.94
CA GLU A 137 19.58 -34.19 -12.90
C GLU A 137 20.35 -33.80 -14.17
N LYS A 138 19.66 -33.34 -15.22
CA LYS A 138 20.30 -32.77 -16.42
C LYS A 138 20.52 -31.27 -16.22
#